data_AF-A0A8B8F8I0-F1
#
_entry.id   AF-A0A8B8F8I0-F1
#
_cell.length_a   1.000
_cell.length_b   1.000
_cell.length_c   1.000
_cell.angle_alpha   90.00
_cell.angle_beta   90.00
_cell.angle_gamma   90.00
#
_symmetry.space_group_name_H-M   'P 1'
#
loop_
_entity.id
_entity.type
_entity.pdbx_description
1 polymer ?
#
loop_
_entity_poly.entity_id
_entity_poly.type
_entity_poly.pdbx_seq_one_letter_code
_entity_poly.pdbx_strand_id
1 'polypeptide(L)'
;MDRSYLDVNEPYVNEAPIQEMFLHSFLPFSSTAINRGDEIRIPIQNRDAVTLPSESFVYVEGKLIKPVDLLAEVTFSQNGLINLFNEIKYDINSVEIQRVKRPGVSSSLKGYCYCSYTPADVNCLQNATWDGADSNRKFIKDGTFTGCIPLKHVLGFSEDYNKVLINFSQQLILNWTINDLGSLTFFLKGNEVLTDATVQAKVKTIKIELTKVMWKVPVVKVNDREKLKLLKIIDSKKNDKLCV
;
A
#
# COMPACT_ATOMS: atom_id res chain seq x y z
N MET A 1 49.86 30.21 -15.48
CA MET A 1 48.99 29.13 -15.99
C MET A 1 49.05 28.03 -14.96
N ASP A 2 48.20 28.15 -13.93
CA ASP A 2 48.24 27.29 -12.75
C ASP A 2 47.53 25.96 -13.05
N ARG A 3 48.32 24.88 -13.06
CA ARG A 3 47.85 23.50 -13.20
C ARG A 3 47.56 22.94 -11.81
N SER A 4 46.41 23.27 -11.24
CA SER A 4 45.98 22.72 -9.95
C SER A 4 44.46 22.58 -9.90
N TYR A 5 43.91 21.73 -10.77
CA TYR A 5 42.47 21.48 -10.80
C TYR A 5 42.09 20.02 -10.50
N LEU A 6 43.04 19.14 -10.20
CA LEU A 6 42.76 17.78 -9.73
C LEU A 6 43.96 17.22 -8.96
N ASP A 7 43.84 17.14 -7.64
CA ASP A 7 44.78 16.41 -6.79
C ASP A 7 44.31 14.95 -6.69
N VAL A 8 45.03 14.04 -7.33
CA VAL A 8 44.67 12.62 -7.44
C VAL A 8 45.00 11.85 -6.14
N ASN A 9 45.67 12.49 -5.18
CA ASN A 9 46.07 11.89 -3.91
C ASN A 9 45.10 12.15 -2.75
N GLU A 10 44.02 12.90 -2.95
CA GLU A 10 42.99 13.02 -1.92
C GLU A 10 42.30 11.67 -1.68
N PRO A 11 42.05 11.28 -0.41
CA PRO A 11 41.32 10.05 -0.13
C PRO A 11 39.92 10.13 -0.74
N TYR A 12 39.54 9.11 -1.51
CA TYR A 12 38.21 9.02 -2.12
C TYR A 12 37.11 9.22 -1.07
N VAL A 13 36.48 10.40 -1.07
CA VAL A 13 35.32 10.69 -0.22
C VAL A 13 34.08 10.37 -1.04
N ASN A 14 33.42 9.26 -0.71
CA ASN A 14 32.11 8.98 -1.29
C ASN A 14 31.10 9.96 -0.69
N GLU A 15 30.81 11.04 -1.43
CA GLU A 15 29.87 12.08 -1.05
C GLU A 15 28.39 11.66 -1.20
N ALA A 16 28.10 10.45 -1.71
CA ALA A 16 26.74 9.97 -1.81
C ALA A 16 26.19 9.57 -0.42
N PRO A 17 25.21 10.32 0.15
CA PRO A 17 24.68 10.00 1.47
C PRO A 17 23.80 8.75 1.45
N ILE A 18 23.16 8.44 0.31
CA ILE A 18 22.29 7.27 0.11
C ILE A 18 23.03 6.29 -0.81
N GLN A 19 23.26 5.06 -0.32
CA GLN A 19 23.91 4.02 -1.11
C GLN A 19 22.91 3.25 -1.98
N GLU A 20 21.81 2.80 -1.37
CA GLU A 20 20.82 1.98 -2.06
C GLU A 20 19.43 2.22 -1.47
N MET A 21 18.40 2.15 -2.32
CA MET A 21 17.01 2.05 -1.91
C MET A 21 16.48 0.72 -2.41
N PHE A 22 16.05 -0.15 -1.49
CA PHE A 22 15.50 -1.46 -1.83
C PHE A 22 14.12 -1.62 -1.19
N LEU A 23 13.26 -2.34 -1.90
CA LEU A 23 11.91 -2.59 -1.44
C LEU A 23 11.86 -3.89 -0.65
N HIS A 24 11.59 -3.79 0.66
CA HIS A 24 11.47 -4.95 1.53
C HIS A 24 10.00 -5.36 1.70
N SER A 25 9.71 -6.66 1.60
CA SER A 25 8.35 -7.20 1.77
C SER A 25 8.18 -7.75 3.19
N PHE A 26 7.36 -7.10 3.99
CA PHE A 26 6.97 -7.53 5.32
C PHE A 26 5.71 -8.39 5.28
N LEU A 27 5.75 -9.48 6.04
CA LEU A 27 4.67 -10.47 6.14
C LEU A 27 3.83 -10.23 7.40
N PRO A 28 2.54 -10.60 7.38
CA PRO A 28 1.70 -10.52 8.57
C PRO A 28 2.20 -11.44 9.69
N PHE A 29 1.89 -11.08 10.94
CA PHE A 29 2.28 -11.83 12.14
C PHE A 29 1.75 -13.27 12.15
N SER A 30 0.56 -13.49 11.59
CA SER A 30 -0.04 -14.81 11.46
C SER A 30 -0.14 -15.20 9.99
N SER A 31 0.41 -16.35 9.65
CA SER A 31 0.30 -16.96 8.31
C SER A 31 -0.93 -17.85 8.16
N THR A 32 -1.70 -18.07 9.23
CA THR A 32 -2.91 -18.89 9.19
C THR A 32 -4.07 -18.10 8.61
N ALA A 33 -4.55 -18.55 7.45
CA ALA A 33 -5.80 -18.21 6.77
C ALA A 33 -6.28 -16.76 7.01
N ILE A 34 -5.99 -15.89 6.04
CA ILE A 34 -6.67 -14.60 5.95
C ILE A 34 -8.16 -14.93 5.77
N ASN A 35 -8.95 -14.85 6.84
CA ASN A 35 -10.39 -15.08 6.82
C ASN A 35 -11.14 -13.76 6.92
N ARG A 36 -12.39 -13.78 6.48
CA ARG A 36 -13.27 -12.61 6.49
C ARG A 36 -13.51 -12.15 7.92
N GLY A 37 -13.37 -10.85 8.17
CA GLY A 37 -13.55 -10.26 9.51
C GLY A 37 -12.32 -10.34 10.42
N ASP A 38 -11.24 -11.00 10.00
CA ASP A 38 -10.00 -11.04 10.78
C ASP A 38 -9.15 -9.78 10.58
N GLU A 39 -8.43 -9.42 11.63
CA GLU A 39 -7.46 -8.33 11.60
C GLU A 39 -6.09 -8.84 11.12
N ILE A 40 -5.64 -8.36 9.97
CA ILE A 40 -4.31 -8.61 9.43
C ILE A 40 -3.36 -7.56 10.01
N ARG A 41 -2.42 -8.00 10.84
CA ARG A 41 -1.41 -7.13 11.47
C ARG A 41 -0.04 -7.39 10.85
N ILE A 42 0.56 -6.37 10.26
CA ILE A 42 1.87 -6.43 9.61
C ILE A 42 2.85 -5.52 10.37
N PRO A 43 3.74 -6.09 11.20
CA PRO A 43 4.72 -5.32 11.96
C PRO A 43 6.00 -5.08 11.14
N ILE A 44 6.66 -3.96 11.43
CA ILE A 44 8.06 -3.71 11.10
C ILE A 44 8.79 -3.51 12.41
N GLN A 45 9.59 -4.51 12.80
CA GLN A 45 10.39 -4.48 14.03
C GLN A 45 11.86 -4.16 13.78
N ASN A 46 12.26 -3.89 12.54
CA ASN A 46 13.66 -3.69 12.19
C ASN A 46 14.22 -2.42 12.82
N ARG A 47 14.90 -2.58 13.97
CA ARG A 47 15.48 -1.50 14.78
C ARG A 47 16.64 -0.75 14.12
N ASP A 48 17.09 -1.18 12.94
CA ASP A 48 18.21 -0.59 12.19
C ASP A 48 17.83 -0.11 10.78
N ALA A 49 16.55 -0.19 10.41
CA ALA A 49 16.08 0.19 9.09
C ALA A 49 15.68 1.67 9.03
N VAL A 50 16.17 2.37 8.01
CA VAL A 50 15.66 3.68 7.60
C VAL A 50 14.56 3.43 6.57
N THR A 51 13.31 3.62 6.97
CA THR A 51 12.15 3.29 6.13
C THR A 51 11.47 4.55 5.62
N LEU A 52 10.98 4.52 4.39
CA LEU A 52 10.19 5.60 3.80
C LEU A 52 8.73 5.13 3.63
N PRO A 53 7.80 5.52 4.52
CA PRO A 53 6.41 5.06 4.45
C PRO A 53 5.61 5.69 3.30
N SER A 54 6.03 6.84 2.75
CA SER A 54 5.31 7.54 1.67
C SER A 54 5.23 6.73 0.37
N GLU A 55 6.33 6.07 0.00
CA GLU A 55 6.45 5.22 -1.20
C GLU A 55 6.13 3.75 -0.93
N SER A 56 5.47 3.46 0.19
CA SER A 56 5.11 2.08 0.54
C SER A 56 3.78 1.65 -0.08
N PHE A 57 3.63 0.35 -0.28
CA PHE A 57 2.43 -0.24 -0.86
C PHE A 57 2.06 -1.57 -0.24
N VAL A 58 0.75 -1.84 -0.20
CA VAL A 58 0.20 -3.12 0.21
C VAL A 58 0.01 -3.98 -1.02
N TYR A 59 0.64 -5.14 -1.02
CA TYR A 59 0.52 -6.13 -2.07
C TYR A 59 -0.54 -7.16 -1.67
N VAL A 60 -1.49 -7.40 -2.55
CA VAL A 60 -2.62 -8.31 -2.33
C VAL A 60 -2.71 -9.28 -3.50
N GLU A 61 -2.76 -10.57 -3.19
CA GLU A 61 -3.05 -11.63 -4.15
C GLU A 61 -4.28 -12.40 -3.67
N GLY A 62 -5.18 -12.69 -4.60
CA GLY A 62 -6.37 -13.45 -4.29
C GLY A 62 -6.92 -14.22 -5.48
N LYS A 63 -7.91 -15.06 -5.17
CA LYS A 63 -8.65 -15.86 -6.12
C LYS A 63 -10.12 -15.49 -6.04
N LEU A 64 -10.75 -15.42 -7.19
CA LEU A 64 -12.18 -15.24 -7.34
C LEU A 64 -12.80 -16.59 -7.71
N ILE A 65 -13.50 -17.20 -6.77
CA ILE A 65 -14.23 -18.44 -6.99
C ILE A 65 -15.61 -18.07 -7.54
N LYS A 66 -15.78 -18.34 -8.83
CA LYS A 66 -17.03 -18.16 -9.57
C LYS A 66 -17.81 -19.49 -9.63
N PRO A 67 -19.11 -19.50 -9.31
CA PRO A 67 -19.94 -20.68 -9.50
C PRO A 67 -20.13 -20.98 -10.99
N VAL A 68 -20.22 -22.27 -11.35
CA VAL A 68 -20.25 -22.79 -12.74
C VAL A 68 -21.41 -22.22 -13.57
N ASP A 69 -22.50 -21.78 -12.91
CA ASP A 69 -23.71 -21.27 -13.56
C ASP A 69 -23.65 -19.78 -13.96
N LEU A 70 -22.53 -19.08 -13.73
CA LEU A 70 -22.39 -17.67 -14.06
C LEU A 70 -21.61 -17.47 -15.37
N LEU A 71 -22.32 -17.18 -16.46
CA LEU A 71 -21.78 -16.78 -17.76
C LEU A 71 -21.37 -15.28 -17.82
N ALA A 72 -21.56 -14.54 -16.72
CA ALA A 72 -21.24 -13.11 -16.64
C ALA A 72 -19.74 -12.88 -16.40
N GLU A 73 -19.18 -11.86 -17.04
CA GLU A 73 -17.82 -11.39 -16.76
C GLU A 73 -17.83 -10.60 -15.44
N VAL A 74 -17.04 -11.07 -14.47
CA VAL A 74 -16.90 -10.40 -13.18
C VAL A 74 -15.65 -9.54 -13.24
N THR A 75 -15.78 -8.27 -12.89
CA THR A 75 -14.67 -7.32 -12.79
C THR A 75 -14.66 -6.65 -11.42
N PHE A 76 -13.53 -6.07 -11.04
CA PHE A 76 -13.49 -5.21 -9.87
C PHE A 76 -14.13 -3.86 -10.19
N SER A 77 -14.92 -3.37 -9.22
CA SER A 77 -15.38 -1.98 -9.24
C SER A 77 -14.18 -1.04 -9.21
N GLN A 78 -14.40 0.23 -9.57
CA GLN A 78 -13.35 1.22 -9.42
C GLN A 78 -12.93 1.26 -7.94
N ASN A 79 -11.64 1.05 -7.68
CA ASN A 79 -11.10 0.92 -6.33
C ASN A 79 -11.59 -0.31 -5.54
N GLY A 80 -12.00 -1.37 -6.24
CA GLY A 80 -12.57 -2.58 -5.66
C GLY A 80 -11.66 -3.27 -4.65
N LEU A 81 -10.34 -3.27 -4.87
CA LEU A 81 -9.39 -3.90 -3.94
C LEU A 81 -9.37 -3.24 -2.56
N ILE A 82 -9.49 -1.92 -2.50
CA ILE A 82 -9.47 -1.18 -1.23
C ILE A 82 -10.82 -1.36 -0.51
N ASN A 83 -11.91 -1.49 -1.27
CA ASN A 83 -13.24 -1.82 -0.73
C ASN A 83 -13.31 -3.19 -0.03
N LEU A 84 -12.32 -4.07 -0.22
CA LEU A 84 -12.21 -5.29 0.60
C LEU A 84 -11.90 -4.93 2.06
N PHE A 85 -11.16 -3.87 2.33
CA PHE A 85 -10.82 -3.50 3.70
C PHE A 85 -11.87 -2.55 4.29
N ASN A 86 -12.37 -2.86 5.48
CA ASN A 86 -13.31 -2.00 6.20
C ASN A 86 -12.58 -0.93 7.03
N GLU A 87 -11.43 -1.27 7.60
CA GLU A 87 -10.65 -0.33 8.41
C GLU A 87 -9.15 -0.54 8.17
N ILE A 88 -8.42 0.56 8.07
CA ILE A 88 -6.96 0.57 7.96
C ILE A 88 -6.42 1.48 9.06
N LYS A 89 -5.51 0.97 9.88
CA LYS A 89 -4.84 1.70 10.95
C LYS A 89 -3.34 1.62 10.76
N TYR A 90 -2.68 2.72 11.06
CA TYR A 90 -1.25 2.83 11.01
C TYR A 90 -0.71 3.36 12.34
N ASP A 91 0.10 2.53 12.98
CA ASP A 91 0.67 2.80 14.30
C ASP A 91 2.19 2.90 14.22
N ILE A 92 2.77 3.86 14.93
CA ILE A 92 4.21 4.02 15.12
C ILE A 92 4.51 3.93 16.62
N ASN A 93 5.39 3.01 17.04
CA ASN A 93 5.74 2.80 18.45
C ASN A 93 4.52 2.69 19.37
N SER A 94 3.50 1.93 18.93
CA SER A 94 2.22 1.76 19.65
C SER A 94 1.36 3.03 19.78
N VAL A 95 1.71 4.11 19.07
CA VAL A 95 0.88 5.32 18.94
C VAL A 95 0.16 5.28 17.61
N GLU A 96 -1.17 5.34 17.65
CA GLU A 96 -2.01 5.43 16.46
C GLU A 96 -1.82 6.79 15.79
N ILE A 97 -1.26 6.79 14.58
CA ILE A 97 -1.06 8.01 13.79
C ILE A 97 -2.31 8.32 12.98
N GLN A 98 -2.86 7.30 12.33
CA GLN A 98 -4.04 7.47 11.49
C GLN A 98 -4.87 6.19 11.44
N ARG A 99 -6.18 6.38 11.51
CA ARG A 99 -7.20 5.35 11.28
C ARG A 99 -8.19 5.85 10.25
N VAL A 100 -8.38 5.04 9.21
CA VAL A 100 -9.34 5.31 8.15
C VAL A 100 -10.39 4.21 8.16
N LYS A 101 -11.64 4.60 8.41
CA LYS A 101 -12.81 3.72 8.27
C LYS A 101 -13.35 3.84 6.85
N ARG A 102 -13.71 2.70 6.26
CA ARG A 102 -14.18 2.55 4.87
C ARG A 102 -13.21 3.19 3.86
N PRO A 103 -11.94 2.73 3.82
CA PRO A 103 -10.89 3.32 3.00
C PRO A 103 -11.25 3.39 1.52
N GLY A 104 -12.04 2.45 0.98
CA GLY A 104 -12.39 2.46 -0.43
C GLY A 104 -13.33 3.60 -0.83
N VAL A 105 -14.24 4.04 0.05
CA VAL A 105 -15.09 5.21 -0.24
C VAL A 105 -14.29 6.50 -0.15
N SER A 106 -13.46 6.65 0.89
CA SER A 106 -12.65 7.86 1.07
C SER A 106 -11.62 8.04 -0.05
N SER A 107 -10.97 6.94 -0.46
CA SER A 107 -10.00 6.97 -1.55
C SER A 107 -10.66 7.12 -2.92
N SER A 108 -11.88 6.61 -3.14
CA SER A 108 -12.64 6.94 -4.36
C SER A 108 -13.06 8.41 -4.39
N LEU A 109 -13.49 8.98 -3.26
CA LEU A 109 -13.79 10.41 -3.17
C LEU A 109 -12.54 11.24 -3.47
N LYS A 110 -11.39 10.85 -2.93
CA LYS A 110 -10.09 11.45 -3.26
C LYS A 110 -9.77 11.26 -4.75
N GLY A 111 -9.98 10.07 -5.29
CA GLY A 111 -9.85 9.70 -6.70
C GLY A 111 -10.54 10.65 -7.68
N TYR A 112 -11.83 10.91 -7.43
CA TYR A 112 -12.68 11.67 -8.35
C TYR A 112 -12.76 13.17 -8.04
N CYS A 113 -12.76 13.57 -6.76
CA CYS A 113 -12.93 14.98 -6.37
C CYS A 113 -11.60 15.70 -6.15
N TYR A 114 -10.56 15.00 -5.69
CA TYR A 114 -9.22 15.57 -5.65
C TYR A 114 -8.54 15.32 -6.98
N CYS A 115 -8.67 16.26 -7.92
CA CYS A 115 -7.98 16.30 -9.22
C CYS A 115 -6.44 16.42 -9.11
N SER A 116 -5.83 15.85 -8.06
CA SER A 116 -4.39 15.92 -7.77
C SER A 116 -3.58 14.80 -8.41
N TYR A 117 -4.21 13.82 -9.08
CA TYR A 117 -3.45 12.77 -9.72
C TYR A 117 -2.78 13.30 -10.99
N THR A 118 -1.45 13.34 -10.96
CA THR A 118 -0.70 13.49 -12.19
C THR A 118 -0.99 12.29 -13.11
N PRO A 119 -0.87 12.42 -14.43
CA PRO A 119 -1.03 11.27 -15.34
C PRO A 119 -0.15 10.07 -14.97
N ALA A 120 1.02 10.33 -14.35
CA ALA A 120 1.91 9.30 -13.82
C ALA A 120 1.31 8.59 -12.60
N ASP A 121 0.66 9.31 -11.68
CA ASP A 121 0.00 8.70 -10.51
C ASP A 121 -1.20 7.85 -10.89
N VAL A 122 -1.97 8.25 -11.91
CA VAL A 122 -3.09 7.45 -12.43
C VAL A 122 -2.58 6.10 -12.96
N ASN A 123 -1.45 6.09 -13.67
CA ASN A 123 -0.83 4.84 -14.12
C ASN A 123 -0.43 3.92 -12.95
N CYS A 124 0.10 4.48 -11.86
CA CYS A 124 0.41 3.71 -10.66
C CYS A 124 -0.84 3.11 -9.99
N LEU A 125 -1.97 3.81 -10.08
CA LEU A 125 -3.25 3.38 -9.50
C LEU A 125 -4.01 2.35 -10.36
N GLN A 126 -3.63 2.13 -11.63
CA GLN A 126 -4.15 1.02 -12.42
C GLN A 126 -3.95 -0.33 -11.71
N ASN A 127 -2.82 -0.50 -11.01
CA ASN A 127 -2.52 -1.67 -10.20
C ASN A 127 -3.42 -1.80 -8.94
N ALA A 128 -4.12 -0.74 -8.58
CA ALA A 128 -5.08 -0.66 -7.48
C ALA A 128 -6.53 -0.67 -7.99
N THR A 129 -6.79 -1.18 -9.20
CA THR A 129 -8.12 -1.21 -9.85
C THR A 129 -8.71 0.18 -10.13
N TRP A 130 -7.86 1.16 -10.39
CA TRP A 130 -8.25 2.50 -10.83
C TRP A 130 -7.93 2.67 -12.31
N ASP A 131 -8.80 2.17 -13.17
CA ASP A 131 -8.70 2.37 -14.62
C ASP A 131 -9.96 3.06 -15.16
N GLY A 132 -9.75 4.14 -15.91
CA GLY A 132 -10.81 4.88 -16.58
C GLY A 132 -11.15 4.36 -17.98
N ALA A 133 -10.26 3.58 -18.61
CA ALA A 133 -10.39 3.20 -20.01
C ALA A 133 -11.09 1.84 -20.21
N ASP A 134 -10.69 0.79 -19.47
CA ASP A 134 -11.16 -0.59 -19.72
C ASP A 134 -12.04 -1.17 -18.60
N SER A 135 -12.50 -0.35 -17.63
CA SER A 135 -13.30 -0.81 -16.48
C SER A 135 -12.70 -2.05 -15.78
N ASN A 136 -11.37 -2.08 -15.63
CA ASN A 136 -10.61 -3.15 -14.97
C ASN A 136 -10.77 -4.56 -15.56
N ARG A 137 -11.24 -4.72 -16.80
CA ARG A 137 -11.52 -6.05 -17.42
C ARG A 137 -10.29 -6.97 -17.49
N LYS A 138 -9.09 -6.39 -17.58
CA LYS A 138 -7.81 -7.14 -17.69
C LYS A 138 -7.22 -7.54 -16.33
N PHE A 139 -7.83 -7.14 -15.22
CA PHE A 139 -7.26 -7.31 -13.88
C PHE A 139 -7.36 -8.75 -13.36
N ILE A 140 -8.35 -9.50 -13.84
CA ILE A 140 -8.57 -10.90 -13.46
C ILE A 140 -8.13 -11.77 -14.64
N LYS A 141 -7.09 -12.58 -14.41
CA LYS A 141 -6.64 -13.61 -15.35
C LYS A 141 -6.93 -14.97 -14.74
N ASP A 142 -7.74 -15.77 -15.43
CA ASP A 142 -8.07 -17.15 -15.02
C ASP A 142 -8.59 -17.31 -13.58
N GLY A 143 -9.32 -16.30 -13.08
CA GLY A 143 -9.88 -16.32 -11.72
C GLY A 143 -8.87 -15.98 -10.61
N THR A 144 -7.65 -15.58 -10.97
CA THR A 144 -6.65 -15.03 -10.04
C THR A 144 -6.47 -13.54 -10.28
N PHE A 145 -6.20 -12.80 -9.21
CA PHE A 145 -5.90 -11.37 -9.29
C PHE A 145 -4.73 -11.01 -8.37
N THR A 146 -3.96 -10.02 -8.82
CA THR A 146 -2.82 -9.47 -8.09
C THR A 146 -2.91 -7.97 -8.15
N GLY A 147 -2.84 -7.30 -7.00
CA GLY A 147 -2.93 -5.86 -6.90
C GLY A 147 -1.92 -5.25 -5.96
N CYS A 148 -1.57 -4.01 -6.26
CA CYS A 148 -0.71 -3.17 -5.43
C CYS A 148 -1.49 -1.92 -5.05
N ILE A 149 -1.71 -1.73 -3.75
CA ILE A 149 -2.39 -0.55 -3.21
C ILE A 149 -1.33 0.39 -2.64
N PRO A 150 -1.07 1.54 -3.26
CA PRO A 150 -0.13 2.51 -2.70
C PRO A 150 -0.72 3.18 -1.45
N LEU A 151 0.06 3.28 -0.37
CA LEU A 151 -0.45 3.85 0.89
C LEU A 151 -0.82 5.34 0.75
N LYS A 152 -0.12 6.11 -0.10
CA LYS A 152 -0.44 7.52 -0.42
C LYS A 152 -1.89 7.74 -0.89
N HIS A 153 -2.50 6.72 -1.46
CA HIS A 153 -3.88 6.79 -1.93
C HIS A 153 -4.90 6.59 -0.79
N VAL A 154 -4.52 5.87 0.26
CA VAL A 154 -5.39 5.48 1.38
C VAL A 154 -5.21 6.37 2.60
N LEU A 155 -3.96 6.65 2.98
CA LEU A 155 -3.59 7.35 4.20
C LEU A 155 -3.07 8.75 3.84
N GLY A 156 -3.69 9.78 4.43
CA GLY A 156 -3.21 11.16 4.31
C GLY A 156 -1.80 11.34 4.89
N PHE A 157 -1.45 10.59 5.95
CA PHE A 157 -0.11 10.61 6.52
C PHE A 157 0.98 10.31 5.49
N SER A 158 0.79 9.27 4.67
CA SER A 158 1.78 8.87 3.66
C SER A 158 1.86 9.81 2.46
N GLU A 159 0.87 10.68 2.25
CA GLU A 159 0.89 11.69 1.20
C GLU A 159 1.68 12.92 1.64
N ASP A 160 1.44 13.40 2.85
CA ASP A 160 2.08 14.62 3.36
C ASP A 160 3.49 14.37 3.91
N TYR A 161 3.74 13.16 4.45
CA TYR A 161 4.98 12.83 5.14
C TYR A 161 6.03 12.18 4.22
N ASN A 162 6.78 13.01 3.50
CA ASN A 162 7.88 12.57 2.63
C ASN A 162 9.25 12.44 3.33
N LYS A 163 9.25 12.17 4.64
CA LYS A 163 10.48 12.04 5.44
C LYS A 163 10.74 10.60 5.83
N VAL A 164 12.03 10.25 5.96
CA VAL A 164 12.44 8.91 6.41
C VAL A 164 12.20 8.74 7.90
N LEU A 165 11.71 7.57 8.29
CA LEU A 165 11.60 7.13 9.67
C LEU A 165 12.82 6.28 10.02
N ILE A 166 13.52 6.65 11.10
CA ILE A 166 14.72 5.97 11.58
C ILE A 166 14.39 5.28 12.90
N ASN A 167 14.61 3.97 12.98
CA ASN A 167 14.49 3.17 14.20
C ASN A 167 13.11 3.22 14.87
N PHE A 168 12.06 3.44 14.09
CA PHE A 168 10.67 3.39 14.56
C PHE A 168 10.07 2.03 14.28
N SER A 169 9.51 1.40 15.32
CA SER A 169 8.65 0.24 15.12
C SER A 169 7.34 0.71 14.49
N GLN A 170 6.93 0.06 13.42
CA GLN A 170 5.70 0.40 12.69
C GLN A 170 4.78 -0.80 12.67
N GLN A 171 3.49 -0.55 12.63
CA GLN A 171 2.49 -1.59 12.50
C GLN A 171 1.37 -1.10 11.60
N LEU A 172 1.11 -1.86 10.54
CA LEU A 172 -0.06 -1.68 9.69
C LEU A 172 -1.11 -2.72 10.08
N ILE A 173 -2.33 -2.25 10.39
CA ILE A 173 -3.46 -3.10 10.75
C ILE A 173 -4.54 -2.91 9.69
N LEU A 174 -4.91 -4.00 9.03
CA LEU A 174 -5.95 -4.04 8.01
C LEU A 174 -7.08 -4.95 8.50
N ASN A 175 -8.32 -4.46 8.50
CA ASN A 175 -9.49 -5.26 8.85
C ASN A 175 -10.26 -5.62 7.56
N TRP A 176 -10.39 -6.91 7.26
CA TRP A 176 -11.14 -7.39 6.10
C TRP A 176 -12.65 -7.32 6.35
N THR A 177 -13.39 -6.67 5.43
CA THR A 177 -14.86 -6.67 5.43
C THR A 177 -15.45 -8.08 5.43
N ILE A 178 -16.60 -8.22 6.09
CA ILE A 178 -17.40 -9.45 6.07
C ILE A 178 -18.22 -9.54 4.77
N ASN A 179 -18.55 -8.38 4.18
CA ASN A 179 -19.38 -8.26 2.99
C ASN A 179 -18.61 -7.61 1.84
N ASP A 180 -18.24 -8.39 0.82
CA ASP A 180 -17.43 -7.95 -0.33
C ASP A 180 -18.25 -7.30 -1.45
N LEU A 181 -19.56 -7.06 -1.25
CA LEU A 181 -20.49 -6.67 -2.32
C LEU A 181 -20.11 -5.35 -3.01
N GLY A 182 -19.44 -4.43 -2.30
CA GLY A 182 -18.99 -3.14 -2.84
C GLY A 182 -17.67 -3.20 -3.62
N SER A 183 -16.97 -4.33 -3.57
CA SER A 183 -15.68 -4.53 -4.25
C SER A 183 -15.84 -4.96 -5.72
N LEU A 184 -16.98 -5.54 -6.07
CA LEU A 184 -17.21 -6.15 -7.38
C LEU A 184 -18.24 -5.38 -8.20
N THR A 185 -17.97 -5.22 -9.50
CA THR A 185 -18.94 -4.82 -10.52
C THR A 185 -19.13 -5.96 -11.51
N PHE A 186 -20.38 -6.19 -11.91
CA PHE A 186 -20.76 -7.30 -12.78
C PHE A 186 -21.07 -6.77 -14.17
N PHE A 187 -20.47 -7.35 -15.20
CA PHE A 187 -20.83 -7.10 -16.59
C PHE A 187 -21.37 -8.40 -17.21
N LEU A 188 -22.54 -8.34 -17.84
CA LEU A 188 -22.95 -9.40 -18.75
C LEU A 188 -22.28 -9.18 -20.11
N LYS A 189 -22.13 -10.24 -20.92
CA LYS A 189 -21.70 -10.10 -22.32
C LYS A 189 -22.65 -9.12 -23.03
N GLY A 190 -22.14 -7.92 -23.28
CA GLY A 190 -22.89 -6.80 -23.87
C GLY A 190 -22.99 -5.57 -22.98
N ASN A 191 -21.87 -5.06 -22.45
CA ASN A 191 -21.65 -3.67 -21.95
C ASN A 191 -22.71 -2.98 -21.05
N GLU A 192 -23.74 -3.67 -20.55
CA GLU A 192 -24.74 -3.10 -19.66
C GLU A 192 -24.46 -3.47 -18.21
N VAL A 193 -24.43 -2.45 -17.35
CA VAL A 193 -24.32 -2.56 -15.90
C VAL A 193 -25.74 -2.77 -15.36
N LEU A 194 -26.10 -4.00 -14.98
CA LEU A 194 -27.44 -4.26 -14.45
C LEU A 194 -27.51 -4.05 -12.93
N THR A 195 -28.35 -3.09 -12.54
CA THR A 195 -28.98 -2.92 -11.23
C THR A 195 -30.14 -3.92 -11.02
N ASP A 196 -29.97 -5.20 -11.38
CA ASP A 196 -31.04 -6.20 -11.24
C ASP A 196 -30.88 -7.06 -9.97
N ALA A 197 -31.97 -7.17 -9.21
CA ALA A 197 -32.06 -7.87 -7.92
C ALA A 197 -31.72 -9.38 -8.02
N THR A 198 -31.87 -9.97 -9.20
CA THR A 198 -31.53 -11.37 -9.52
C THR A 198 -30.03 -11.63 -9.65
N VAL A 199 -29.24 -10.63 -10.09
CA VAL A 199 -27.77 -10.72 -10.09
C VAL A 199 -27.27 -10.65 -8.66
N GLN A 200 -27.76 -9.70 -7.85
CA GLN A 200 -27.38 -9.55 -6.43
C GLN A 200 -27.59 -10.81 -5.58
N ALA A 201 -28.62 -11.62 -5.88
CA ALA A 201 -28.84 -12.91 -5.23
C ALA A 201 -27.77 -13.96 -5.59
N LYS A 202 -27.24 -13.94 -6.82
CA LYS A 202 -26.11 -14.76 -7.27
C LYS A 202 -24.73 -14.13 -6.94
N VAL A 203 -24.67 -12.84 -6.60
CA VAL A 203 -23.45 -12.19 -6.08
C VAL A 203 -23.06 -12.76 -4.71
N LYS A 204 -24.04 -13.16 -3.88
CA LYS A 204 -23.78 -13.76 -2.56
C LYS A 204 -23.01 -15.09 -2.61
N THR A 205 -22.97 -15.77 -3.75
CA THR A 205 -22.26 -17.06 -3.89
C THR A 205 -20.84 -16.91 -4.44
N ILE A 206 -20.44 -15.71 -4.88
CA ILE A 206 -19.08 -15.45 -5.32
C ILE A 206 -18.20 -15.25 -4.10
N LYS A 207 -17.16 -16.07 -3.99
CA LYS A 207 -16.20 -16.01 -2.88
C LYS A 207 -14.89 -15.42 -3.38
N ILE A 208 -14.47 -14.35 -2.73
CA ILE A 208 -13.11 -13.82 -2.82
C ILE A 208 -12.31 -14.48 -1.70
N GLU A 209 -11.19 -15.10 -2.07
CA GLU A 209 -10.21 -15.67 -1.14
C GLU A 209 -8.88 -14.95 -1.32
N LEU A 210 -8.34 -14.39 -0.23
CA LEU A 210 -7.02 -13.77 -0.23
C LEU A 210 -5.96 -14.84 0.02
N THR A 211 -5.06 -15.01 -0.95
CA THR A 211 -3.95 -15.97 -0.85
C THR A 211 -2.77 -15.33 -0.13
N LYS A 212 -2.50 -14.04 -0.39
CA LYS A 212 -1.33 -13.35 0.15
C LYS A 212 -1.60 -11.88 0.36
N VAL A 213 -1.22 -11.36 1.52
CA VAL A 213 -1.17 -9.92 1.81
C VAL A 213 0.21 -9.61 2.36
N MET A 214 0.92 -8.65 1.76
CA MET A 214 2.24 -8.22 2.20
C MET A 214 2.30 -6.69 2.22
N TRP A 215 3.05 -6.13 3.17
CA TRP A 215 3.37 -4.72 3.15
C TRP A 215 4.77 -4.51 2.61
N LYS A 216 4.90 -3.82 1.49
CA LYS A 216 6.17 -3.52 0.85
C LYS A 216 6.59 -2.09 1.20
N VAL A 217 7.70 -1.97 1.92
CA VAL A 217 8.23 -0.68 2.36
C VAL A 217 9.63 -0.49 1.80
N PRO A 218 9.92 0.69 1.21
CA PRO A 218 11.27 1.00 0.80
C PRO A 218 12.15 1.26 2.03
N VAL A 219 13.25 0.52 2.08
CA VAL A 219 14.31 0.65 3.06
C VAL A 219 15.51 1.31 2.37
N VAL A 220 15.99 2.39 2.97
CA VAL A 220 17.12 3.17 2.48
C VAL A 220 18.37 2.72 3.23
N LYS A 221 19.36 2.22 2.51
CA LYS A 221 20.72 2.02 3.02
C LYS A 221 21.48 3.34 2.91
N VAL A 222 21.85 3.85 4.06
CA VAL A 222 22.65 5.05 4.22
C VAL A 222 24.10 4.62 4.47
N ASN A 223 25.07 5.38 3.97
CA ASN A 223 26.48 5.14 4.27
C ASN A 223 26.73 5.20 5.79
N ASP A 224 27.60 4.34 6.33
CA ASP A 224 27.82 4.19 7.77
C ASP A 224 28.24 5.50 8.45
N ARG A 225 29.02 6.34 7.76
CA ARG A 225 29.43 7.67 8.25
C ARG A 225 28.23 8.58 8.49
N GLU A 226 27.28 8.61 7.57
CA GLU A 226 26.07 9.43 7.65
C GLU A 226 25.05 8.81 8.60
N LYS A 227 24.93 7.48 8.65
CA LYS A 227 24.12 6.77 9.64
C LYS A 227 24.54 7.12 11.07
N LEU A 228 25.85 7.14 11.36
CA LEU A 228 26.36 7.54 12.67
C LEU A 228 26.06 9.00 13.02
N LYS A 229 26.12 9.92 12.04
CA LYS A 229 25.73 11.32 12.26
C LYS A 229 24.24 11.44 12.57
N LEU A 230 23.39 10.74 11.82
CA LEU A 230 21.94 10.73 12.05
C LEU A 230 21.58 10.17 13.42
N LEU A 231 22.22 9.08 13.85
CA LEU A 231 22.02 8.51 15.19
C LEU A 231 22.42 9.51 16.29
N LYS A 232 23.56 10.20 16.14
CA LYS A 232 23.98 11.24 17.10
C LYS A 232 22.96 12.39 17.22
N ILE A 233 22.37 12.81 16.09
CA ILE A 233 21.32 13.86 16.09
C ILE A 233 20.03 13.36 16.75
N ILE A 234 19.69 12.08 16.57
CA ILE A 234 18.52 11.49 17.22
C ILE A 234 18.73 11.43 18.74
N ASP A 235 19.90 10.97 19.18
CA ASP A 235 20.24 10.88 20.60
C ASP A 235 20.27 12.26 21.27
N SER A 236 20.81 13.28 20.60
CA SER A 236 20.80 14.65 21.14
C SER A 236 19.37 15.18 21.30
N LYS A 237 18.49 14.94 20.33
CA LYS A 237 17.08 15.38 20.39
C LYS A 237 16.22 14.58 21.36
N LYS A 238 16.61 13.35 21.69
CA LYS A 238 15.93 12.52 22.68
C LYS A 238 16.13 13.06 24.10
N ASN A 239 17.28 13.69 24.37
CA ASN A 239 17.55 14.36 25.64
C ASN A 239 16.78 15.68 25.81
N ASP A 240 16.43 16.36 24.72
CA ASP A 240 15.67 17.63 24.79
C ASP A 240 14.17 17.44 25.11
N LYS A 241 13.63 16.22 25.05
CA LYS A 241 12.21 15.92 25.33
C LYS A 241 11.89 15.56 26.78
N LEU A 242 12.81 15.78 27.74
CA LEU A 242 12.61 15.52 29.17
C LEU A 242 12.22 16.75 30.01
N CYS A 243 11.84 17.86 29.38
CA CYS A 243 11.31 19.04 30.10
C CYS A 243 9.91 19.43 29.59
N VAL A 244 8.88 18.70 30.02
CA VAL A 244 7.51 19.20 30.22
C VAL A 244 6.95 18.55 31.48
#